data_AF-A0A5R9KK78-F1
#
_entry.id   AF-A0A5R9KK78-F1
#
_cell.length_a   1.000
_cell.length_b   1.000
_cell.length_c   1.000
_cell.angle_alpha   90.00
_cell.angle_beta   90.00
_cell.angle_gamma   90.00
#
_symmetry.space_group_name_H-M   'P 1'
#
loop_
_entity.id
_entity.type
_entity.pdbx_description
1 polymer ?
#
loop_
_entity_poly.entity_id
_entity_poly.type
_entity_poly.pdbx_seq_one_letter_code
_entity_poly.pdbx_strand_id
1 'polypeptide(L)'
;MKIKLQRFGGLLPVMKEATAEVDWSDQEVNKLLENIARNVSASLNERDATSHYLEVNGRSVPVDLQKIPAPYKKTFEELKENLKFKKE
;
A
#
# COMPACT_ATOMS: atom_id res chain seq x y z
N MET A 1 11.72 10.73 -1.90
CA MET A 1 10.71 10.06 -2.76
C MET A 1 9.34 10.17 -2.10
N LYS A 2 8.25 10.27 -2.87
CA LYS A 2 6.88 10.31 -2.35
C LYS A 2 6.20 8.96 -2.58
N ILE A 3 5.64 8.37 -1.54
CA ILE A 3 4.87 7.11 -1.60
C ILE A 3 3.45 7.35 -1.12
N LYS A 4 2.48 6.67 -1.72
CA LYS A 4 1.08 6.75 -1.31
C LYS A 4 0.51 5.37 -1.04
N LEU A 5 0.00 5.16 0.17
CA LEU A 5 -0.71 3.96 0.55
C LEU A 5 -2.20 4.18 0.31
N GLN A 6 -2.79 3.34 -0.52
CA GLN A 6 -4.22 3.34 -0.82
C GLN A 6 -4.84 2.07 -0.25
N ARG A 7 -5.99 2.22 0.40
CA ARG A 7 -6.80 1.12 0.92
C ARG A 7 -8.15 1.13 0.22
N PHE A 8 -8.51 -0.01 -0.34
CA PHE A 8 -9.78 -0.26 -1.02
C PHE A 8 -10.49 -1.44 -0.35
N GLY A 9 -11.82 -1.36 -0.27
CA GLY A 9 -12.65 -2.46 0.25
C GLY A 9 -13.26 -2.18 1.63
N GLY A 10 -14.08 -3.13 2.07
CA GLY A 10 -15.06 -2.95 3.14
C GLY A 10 -16.48 -2.90 2.57
N LEU A 11 -17.48 -2.85 3.47
CA LEU A 11 -18.91 -2.89 3.13
C LEU A 11 -19.36 -1.74 2.19
N LEU A 12 -18.59 -0.66 2.11
CA LEU A 12 -18.84 0.50 1.26
C LEU A 12 -17.66 0.68 0.30
N PRO A 13 -17.89 1.15 -0.95
CA PRO A 13 -16.84 1.45 -1.92
C PRO A 13 -16.09 2.74 -1.54
N VAL A 14 -15.43 2.74 -0.37
CA VAL A 14 -14.67 3.87 0.14
C VAL A 14 -13.19 3.66 -0.14
N MET A 15 -12.55 4.63 -0.81
CA MET A 15 -11.11 4.68 -0.95
C MET A 15 -10.52 5.53 0.18
N LYS A 16 -9.54 4.99 0.89
CA LYS A 16 -8.70 5.77 1.81
C LYS A 16 -7.29 5.86 1.25
N GLU A 17 -6.68 7.02 1.36
CA GLU A 17 -5.29 7.21 0.98
C GLU A 17 -4.51 7.99 2.03
N ALA A 18 -3.21 7.71 2.10
CA ALA A 18 -2.24 8.43 2.88
C ALA A 18 -0.98 8.59 2.04
N THR A 19 -0.29 9.71 2.20
CA THR A 19 0.95 9.97 1.47
C THR A 19 2.04 10.31 2.47
N ALA A 20 3.25 9.80 2.22
CA ALA A 20 4.45 10.10 3.00
C ALA A 20 5.62 10.41 2.06
N GLU A 21 6.50 11.28 2.54
CA GLU A 21 7.80 11.53 1.93
C GLU A 21 8.85 10.68 2.65
N VAL A 22 9.58 9.87 1.88
CA VAL A 22 10.56 8.90 2.36
C VAL A 22 11.89 9.09 1.64
N ASP A 23 13.00 8.87 2.32
CA ASP A 23 14.34 8.96 1.74
C ASP A 23 14.83 7.61 1.17
N TRP A 24 13.94 6.85 0.54
CA TRP A 24 14.26 5.54 -0.01
C TRP A 24 14.81 5.65 -1.42
N SER A 25 15.83 4.83 -1.71
CA SER A 25 16.34 4.68 -3.08
C SER A 25 15.39 3.85 -3.94
N ASP A 26 15.38 4.08 -5.26
CA ASP A 26 14.54 3.30 -6.19
C ASP A 26 14.81 1.79 -6.09
N GLN A 27 16.08 1.40 -5.89
CA GLN A 27 16.47 0.01 -5.67
C GLN A 27 15.87 -0.58 -4.38
N GLU A 28 15.78 0.20 -3.31
CA GLU A 28 15.18 -0.25 -2.05
C GLU A 28 13.68 -0.46 -2.19
N VAL A 29 13.01 0.47 -2.87
CA VAL A 29 11.58 0.36 -3.17
C VAL A 29 11.31 -0.87 -4.02
N ASN A 30 12.09 -1.11 -5.07
CA ASN A 30 11.89 -2.29 -5.91
C ASN A 30 12.06 -3.58 -5.09
N LYS A 31 13.12 -3.70 -4.27
CA LYS A 31 13.30 -4.87 -3.39
C LYS A 31 12.17 -5.04 -2.39
N LEU A 32 11.68 -3.93 -1.82
CA LEU A 32 10.53 -3.93 -0.92
C LEU A 32 9.30 -4.45 -1.65
N LEU A 33 8.98 -3.88 -2.82
CA LEU A 33 7.86 -4.27 -3.66
C LEU A 33 7.96 -5.74 -4.05
N GLU A 34 9.13 -6.26 -4.43
CA GLU A 34 9.31 -7.69 -4.74
C GLU A 34 9.00 -8.59 -3.53
N ASN A 35 9.27 -8.12 -2.31
CA ASN A 35 9.02 -8.87 -1.09
C ASN A 35 7.54 -8.85 -0.67
N ILE A 36 6.88 -7.69 -0.82
CA ILE A 36 5.51 -7.46 -0.33
C ILE A 36 4.44 -7.52 -1.43
N ALA A 37 4.82 -7.55 -2.71
CA ALA A 37 3.88 -7.58 -3.81
C ALA A 37 2.99 -8.81 -3.70
N ARG A 38 1.68 -8.58 -3.75
CA ARG A 38 0.72 -9.67 -3.80
C ARG A 38 0.62 -10.14 -5.24
N ASN A 39 0.83 -11.44 -5.48
CA ASN A 39 0.51 -12.05 -6.76
C ASN A 39 -1.00 -11.96 -6.97
N VAL A 40 -1.44 -11.04 -7.84
CA VAL A 40 -2.85 -10.77 -8.13
C VAL A 40 -3.55 -11.96 -8.80
N SER A 41 -2.78 -12.95 -9.26
CA SER A 41 -3.26 -14.19 -9.87
C SER A 41 -4.15 -15.04 -8.94
N ALA A 42 -4.16 -14.79 -7.63
CA ALA A 42 -4.70 -15.74 -6.65
C ALA A 42 -6.11 -15.45 -6.10
N SER A 43 -6.76 -14.31 -6.34
CA SER A 43 -8.03 -14.05 -5.61
C SER A 43 -9.01 -13.11 -6.33
N LEU A 44 -9.61 -13.59 -7.41
CA LEU A 44 -10.90 -13.10 -7.93
C LEU A 44 -12.08 -13.32 -6.94
N ASN A 45 -11.84 -13.96 -5.78
CA ASN A 45 -12.89 -14.42 -4.87
C ASN A 45 -13.08 -13.59 -3.60
N GLU A 46 -12.28 -12.55 -3.34
CA GLU A 46 -12.45 -11.77 -2.11
C GLU A 46 -13.16 -10.44 -2.37
N ARG A 47 -14.45 -10.50 -2.71
CA ARG A 47 -15.35 -9.33 -2.80
C ARG A 47 -15.41 -8.51 -1.50
N ASP A 48 -15.01 -9.11 -0.37
CA ASP A 48 -15.02 -8.50 0.97
C ASP A 48 -13.62 -8.19 1.53
N ALA A 49 -12.53 -8.52 0.84
CA ALA A 49 -11.20 -8.27 1.39
C ALA A 49 -10.77 -6.81 1.22
N THR A 50 -10.32 -6.23 2.33
CA THR A 50 -9.56 -4.98 2.28
C THR A 50 -8.26 -5.22 1.51
N SER A 51 -8.11 -4.55 0.37
CA SER A 51 -6.90 -4.55 -0.44
C SER A 51 -6.09 -3.28 -0.20
N HIS A 52 -4.77 -3.43 -0.10
CA HIS A 52 -3.82 -2.33 0.04
C HIS A 52 -2.98 -2.22 -1.22
N TYR A 53 -2.80 -1.00 -1.71
CA TYR A 53 -1.99 -0.67 -2.87
C TYR A 53 -0.98 0.40 -2.48
N LEU A 54 0.25 0.23 -2.92
CA LEU A 54 1.30 1.22 -2.76
C LEU A 54 1.57 1.87 -4.12
N GLU A 55 1.30 3.16 -4.21
CA GLU A 55 1.65 3.99 -5.36
C GLU A 55 3.03 4.59 -5.13
N VAL A 56 3.98 4.23 -6.00
CA VAL A 56 5.33 4.80 -6.04
C VAL A 56 5.68 5.16 -7.47
N ASN A 57 6.21 6.37 -7.70
CA ASN A 57 6.52 6.86 -9.05
C ASN A 57 5.34 6.76 -10.05
N GLY A 58 4.10 6.94 -9.57
CA GLY A 58 2.89 6.83 -10.40
C GLY A 58 2.49 5.40 -10.77
N ARG A 59 3.13 4.37 -10.20
CA ARG A 59 2.75 2.97 -10.34
C ARG A 59 2.11 2.46 -9.06
N SER A 60 0.84 2.07 -9.12
CA SER A 60 0.13 1.41 -8.02
C SER A 60 0.36 -0.09 -8.06
N VAL A 61 0.98 -0.63 -7.02
CA VAL A 61 1.25 -2.07 -6.86
C VAL A 61 0.45 -2.60 -5.68
N PRO A 62 -0.28 -3.72 -5.82
CA PRO A 62 -0.95 -4.35 -4.68
C PRO A 62 0.07 -4.96 -3.73
N VAL A 63 -0.02 -4.61 -2.46
CA VAL A 63 0.96 -4.97 -1.43
C VAL A 63 0.31 -5.67 -0.25
N ASP A 64 1.03 -6.61 0.35
CA ASP A 64 0.66 -7.25 1.60
C ASP A 64 1.39 -6.60 2.77
N LEU A 65 0.64 -5.89 3.61
CA LEU A 65 1.20 -5.18 4.75
C LEU A 65 1.76 -6.11 5.83
N GLN A 66 1.40 -7.39 5.85
CA GLN A 66 1.93 -8.36 6.80
C GLN A 66 3.36 -8.79 6.45
N LYS A 67 3.73 -8.66 5.17
CA LYS A 67 5.07 -9.02 4.67
C LYS A 67 6.08 -7.87 4.74
N ILE A 68 5.69 -6.71 5.27
CA ILE A 68 6.58 -5.54 5.31
C ILE A 68 7.82 -5.83 6.16
N PRO A 69 9.04 -5.63 5.61
CA PRO A 69 10.27 -5.77 6.37
C PRO A 69 10.31 -4.77 7.53
N ALA A 70 10.89 -5.20 8.66
CA ALA A 70 11.06 -4.38 9.86
C ALA A 70 11.52 -2.92 9.63
N PRO A 71 12.53 -2.61 8.78
CA PRO A 71 12.99 -1.24 8.58
C PRO A 71 11.91 -0.29 8.01
N TYR A 72 10.93 -0.82 7.28
CA TYR A 72 9.89 -0.03 6.64
C TYR A 72 8.58 -0.02 7.42
N LYS A 73 8.39 -0.95 8.38
CA LYS A 73 7.14 -1.09 9.15
C LYS A 73 6.65 0.22 9.73
N LYS A 74 7.56 0.98 10.37
CA LYS A 74 7.23 2.26 10.99
C LYS A 74 6.55 3.22 10.01
N THR A 75 7.12 3.40 8.81
CA THR A 75 6.55 4.26 7.78
C THR A 75 5.17 3.81 7.33
N PHE A 76 4.96 2.49 7.17
CA PHE A 76 3.65 1.96 6.80
C PHE A 76 2.63 2.05 7.94
N GLU A 77 3.05 1.94 9.19
CA GLU A 77 2.20 2.18 10.35
C GLU A 77 1.75 3.64 10.40
N GLU A 78 2.68 4.59 10.24
CA GLU A 78 2.35 6.02 10.13
C GLU A 78 1.38 6.29 8.97
N LEU A 79 1.61 5.68 7.80
CA LEU A 79 0.69 5.77 6.67
C LEU A 79 -0.70 5.20 7.00
N LYS A 80 -0.78 4.05 7.68
CA LYS A 80 -2.05 3.44 8.10
C LYS A 80 -2.82 4.34 9.07
N GLU A 81 -2.13 4.95 10.03
CA GLU A 81 -2.75 5.89 10.98
C GLU A 81 -3.24 7.16 10.29
N ASN A 82 -2.53 7.60 9.25
CA ASN A 82 -2.87 8.77 8.45
C ASN A 82 -3.82 8.49 7.27
N LEU A 83 -4.35 7.26 7.13
CA LEU A 83 -5.32 6.92 6.08
C LEU A 83 -6.58 7.75 6.24
N LYS A 84 -6.77 8.71 5.33
CA LYS A 84 -7.96 9.56 5.29
C LYS A 84 -8.83 9.14 4.12
N PHE A 85 -10.15 9.32 4.27
CA PHE A 85 -11.06 9.15 3.15
C PHE A 85 -10.66 10.10 2.05
N LYS A 86 -10.51 9.57 0.84
CA LYS A 86 -10.40 10.42 -0.34
C LYS A 86 -11.76 11.10 -0.51
N LYS A 87 -11.84 12.38 -0.17
CA LYS A 87 -12.96 13.22 -0.61
C LYS A 87 -12.69 13.55 -2.07
N GLU A 88 -13.54 13.04 -2.95
CA GLU A 88 -13.73 13.61 -4.29
C GLU A 88 -14.13 15.08 -4.21
#